data_AF-A0AA90F160-F1
#
_entry.id   AF-A0AA90F160-F1
#
_cell.length_a   1.000
_cell.length_b   1.000
_cell.length_c   1.000
_cell.angle_alpha   90.00
_cell.angle_beta   90.00
_cell.angle_gamma   90.00
#
_symmetry.space_group_name_H-M   'P 1'
#
loop_
_entity.id
_entity.type
_entity.pdbx_description
1 polymer ?
#
loop_
_entity_poly.entity_id
_entity_poly.type
_entity_poly.pdbx_seq_one_letter_code
_entity_poly.pdbx_strand_id
1 'polypeptide(L)'
;MKNFWTYEDEDPYTLKSISERDIQNAEKKLGVKLPEEYKALILEQNGGYINFNAFPSERPTSWAKDHVQVDYLLGLGKKEGILESKAFIKEWGLPDNLILIHGDGHTWIALDYREMKENPPVHYFDSEFEENFRLADSFGEFLSKLYTDSMDDDDCQLIEGVHPDIPYVYPEDAITKEEAEQILTENSAADLHQILYYPIKDLDDLNWLLTKIKESSLTANIDNGIELAIALESVIFYHKDLTLDNEQTRRLVLDIAAILKNLNDSVIDMLLLQIKDSL
;
A
#
# COMPACT_ATOMS: atom_id res chain seq x y z
N MET A 1 8.47 -19.43 -17.99
CA MET A 1 9.57 -18.68 -17.35
C MET A 1 9.70 -19.28 -15.96
N LYS A 2 10.81 -19.94 -15.59
CA LYS A 2 10.89 -20.52 -14.24
C LYS A 2 10.96 -19.39 -13.22
N ASN A 3 10.13 -19.43 -12.18
CA ASN A 3 10.07 -18.47 -11.08
C ASN A 3 9.50 -17.09 -11.44
N PHE A 4 8.49 -17.01 -12.30
CA PHE A 4 7.76 -15.73 -12.48
C PHE A 4 6.76 -15.50 -11.34
N TRP A 5 5.91 -16.50 -11.07
CA TRP A 5 4.86 -16.44 -10.05
C TRP A 5 5.38 -16.75 -8.64
N THR A 6 4.76 -16.13 -7.65
CA THR A 6 4.86 -16.51 -6.25
C THR A 6 3.82 -17.60 -5.96
N TYR A 7 4.19 -18.59 -5.16
CA TYR A 7 3.29 -19.69 -4.76
C TYR A 7 2.95 -19.55 -3.28
N GLU A 8 1.96 -18.71 -2.99
CA GLU A 8 1.38 -18.53 -1.66
C GLU A 8 0.03 -19.24 -1.55
N ASP A 9 -0.29 -19.77 -0.36
CA ASP A 9 -1.53 -20.54 -0.14
C ASP A 9 -2.79 -19.67 -0.21
N GLU A 10 -2.68 -18.35 0.04
CA GLU A 10 -3.79 -17.38 0.05
C GLU A 10 -3.47 -16.13 -0.79
N ASP A 11 -3.33 -16.29 -2.10
CA ASP A 11 -3.18 -15.17 -3.04
C ASP A 11 -4.57 -14.68 -3.53
N PRO A 12 -4.97 -13.43 -3.23
CA PRO A 12 -6.28 -12.89 -3.62
C PRO A 12 -6.43 -12.70 -5.13
N TYR A 13 -5.32 -12.51 -5.86
CA TYR A 13 -5.28 -12.28 -7.31
C TYR A 13 -5.19 -13.58 -8.11
N THR A 14 -4.85 -14.71 -7.47
CA THR A 14 -4.82 -16.01 -8.13
C THR A 14 -6.24 -16.52 -8.41
N LEU A 15 -6.56 -16.65 -9.71
CA LEU A 15 -7.87 -17.13 -10.17
C LEU A 15 -7.83 -18.62 -10.54
N LYS A 16 -9.02 -19.18 -10.79
CA LYS A 16 -9.15 -20.55 -11.29
C LYS A 16 -8.35 -20.74 -12.57
N SER A 17 -7.65 -21.86 -12.67
CA SER A 17 -6.90 -22.24 -13.88
C SER A 17 -7.78 -22.22 -15.12
N ILE A 18 -7.19 -21.84 -16.25
CA ILE A 18 -7.85 -21.65 -17.53
C ILE A 18 -7.26 -22.54 -18.61
N SER A 19 -7.95 -22.64 -19.74
CA SER A 19 -7.49 -23.31 -20.95
C SER A 19 -7.25 -22.31 -22.08
N GLU A 20 -6.55 -22.73 -23.13
CA GLU A 20 -6.41 -21.95 -24.37
C GLU A 20 -7.78 -21.56 -24.97
N ARG A 21 -8.80 -22.41 -24.79
CA ARG A 21 -10.16 -22.13 -25.24
C ARG A 21 -10.77 -20.94 -24.49
N ASP A 22 -10.48 -20.81 -23.19
CA ASP A 22 -10.98 -19.69 -22.39
C ASP A 22 -10.35 -18.38 -22.85
N ILE A 23 -9.04 -18.40 -23.17
CA ILE A 23 -8.33 -17.26 -23.75
C ILE A 23 -8.94 -16.86 -25.10
N GLN A 24 -9.17 -17.82 -26.01
CA GLN A 24 -9.80 -17.53 -27.30
C GLN A 24 -11.20 -16.91 -27.15
N ASN A 25 -11.96 -17.33 -26.15
CA ASN A 25 -13.26 -16.73 -25.86
C ASN A 25 -13.12 -15.31 -25.29
N ALA A 26 -12.12 -15.08 -24.44
CA ALA A 26 -11.82 -13.78 -23.88
C ALA A 26 -11.38 -12.78 -24.96
N GLU A 27 -10.43 -13.15 -25.83
CA GLU A 27 -9.98 -12.34 -26.97
C GLU A 27 -11.16 -11.92 -27.87
N LYS A 28 -12.07 -12.85 -28.18
CA LYS A 28 -13.31 -12.54 -28.93
C LYS A 28 -14.22 -11.56 -28.20
N LYS A 29 -14.35 -11.69 -26.87
CA LYS A 29 -15.18 -10.82 -26.04
C LYS A 29 -14.58 -9.42 -25.91
N LEU A 30 -13.27 -9.33 -25.74
CA LEU A 30 -12.52 -8.09 -25.59
C LEU A 30 -12.28 -7.40 -26.95
N GLY A 31 -12.36 -8.15 -28.05
CA GLY A 31 -12.14 -7.63 -29.41
C GLY A 31 -10.68 -7.33 -29.71
N VAL A 32 -9.75 -8.03 -29.05
CA VAL A 32 -8.30 -7.87 -29.16
C VAL A 32 -7.61 -9.23 -29.13
N LYS A 33 -6.35 -9.28 -29.59
CA LYS A 33 -5.47 -10.43 -29.38
C LYS A 33 -4.48 -10.11 -28.26
N LEU A 34 -4.46 -10.95 -27.23
CA LEU A 34 -3.56 -10.80 -26.09
C LEU A 34 -2.12 -11.14 -26.50
N PRO A 35 -1.10 -10.48 -25.91
CA PRO A 35 0.30 -10.83 -26.14
C PRO A 35 0.57 -12.32 -25.87
N GLU A 36 1.40 -12.96 -26.69
CA GLU A 36 1.70 -14.39 -26.56
C GLU A 36 2.35 -14.70 -25.21
N GLU A 37 3.23 -13.82 -24.73
CA GLU A 37 3.90 -13.94 -23.43
C GLU A 37 2.90 -13.82 -22.27
N TYR A 38 1.92 -12.91 -22.37
CA TYR A 38 0.87 -12.79 -21.36
C TYR A 38 0.01 -14.06 -21.30
N LYS A 39 -0.40 -14.59 -22.46
CA LYS A 39 -1.14 -15.85 -22.56
C LYS A 39 -0.38 -17.02 -21.96
N ALA A 40 0.92 -17.12 -22.23
CA ALA A 40 1.77 -18.17 -21.67
C ALA A 40 1.81 -18.10 -20.13
N LEU A 41 1.90 -16.89 -19.56
CA LEU A 41 1.89 -16.69 -18.12
C LEU A 41 0.55 -17.08 -17.49
N ILE A 42 -0.59 -16.60 -18.02
CA ILE A 42 -1.91 -16.89 -17.43
C ILE A 42 -2.37 -18.35 -17.59
N LEU A 43 -1.78 -19.09 -18.53
CA LEU A 43 -1.94 -20.55 -18.65
C LEU A 43 -1.14 -21.31 -17.58
N GLU A 44 -0.01 -20.78 -17.16
CA GLU A 44 0.80 -21.33 -16.06
C GLU A 44 0.10 -21.08 -14.72
N GLN A 45 -0.29 -19.84 -14.45
CA GLN A 45 -1.07 -19.43 -13.28
C GLN A 45 -1.95 -18.25 -13.64
N ASN A 46 -3.25 -18.33 -13.37
CA ASN A 46 -4.23 -17.38 -13.86
C ASN A 46 -4.33 -16.12 -12.98
N GLY A 47 -3.30 -15.27 -13.04
CA GLY A 47 -3.14 -14.11 -12.17
C GLY A 47 -2.52 -14.49 -10.83
N GLY A 48 -2.09 -13.49 -10.07
CA GLY A 48 -1.42 -13.69 -8.79
C GLY A 48 -0.22 -12.78 -8.58
N TYR A 49 0.41 -12.91 -7.41
CA TYR A 49 1.67 -12.26 -7.09
C TYR A 49 2.84 -12.79 -7.93
N ILE A 50 3.80 -11.93 -8.21
CA ILE A 50 5.00 -12.23 -9.01
C ILE A 50 6.26 -12.05 -8.16
N ASN A 51 7.38 -12.67 -8.55
CA ASN A 51 8.66 -12.55 -7.82
C ASN A 51 9.40 -11.23 -8.10
N PHE A 52 8.68 -10.20 -8.55
CA PHE A 52 9.17 -8.85 -8.84
C PHE A 52 8.26 -7.86 -8.13
N ASN A 53 8.76 -6.64 -7.89
CA ASN A 53 7.96 -5.58 -7.26
C ASN A 53 8.08 -4.24 -8.00
N ALA A 54 8.94 -4.13 -9.02
CA ALA A 54 9.24 -2.84 -9.65
C ALA A 54 9.47 -2.94 -11.17
N PHE A 55 9.16 -1.83 -11.84
CA PHE A 55 9.54 -1.55 -13.22
C PHE A 55 10.16 -0.14 -13.33
N PRO A 56 11.31 0.03 -14.00
CA PRO A 56 12.03 1.30 -14.00
C PRO A 56 11.26 2.42 -14.71
N SER A 57 11.34 3.63 -14.16
CA SER A 57 10.72 4.85 -14.69
C SER A 57 11.77 5.97 -14.77
N GLU A 58 11.81 6.68 -15.90
CA GLU A 58 12.68 7.85 -16.07
C GLU A 58 12.12 9.11 -15.39
N ARG A 59 10.92 9.02 -14.82
CA ARG A 59 10.21 10.11 -14.17
C ARG A 59 9.58 9.66 -12.84
N PRO A 60 9.43 10.56 -11.86
CA PRO A 60 8.73 10.25 -10.62
C PRO A 60 7.28 9.83 -10.86
N THR A 61 6.79 8.92 -10.03
CA THR A 61 5.38 8.51 -9.93
C THR A 61 4.89 8.72 -8.49
N SER A 62 3.59 8.56 -8.22
CA SER A 62 3.06 8.64 -6.85
C SER A 62 3.72 7.65 -5.90
N TRP A 63 4.28 6.55 -6.44
CA TRP A 63 4.96 5.51 -5.68
C TRP A 63 6.45 5.81 -5.42
N ALA A 64 7.22 6.13 -6.46
CA ALA A 64 8.67 6.25 -6.36
C ALA A 64 9.27 7.22 -7.39
N LYS A 65 10.50 7.66 -7.13
CA LYS A 65 11.21 8.64 -7.98
C LYS A 65 11.70 8.04 -9.32
N ASP A 66 11.95 6.74 -9.35
CA ASP A 66 12.66 6.06 -10.42
C ASP A 66 12.03 4.73 -10.86
N HIS A 67 10.86 4.37 -10.33
CA HIS A 67 10.14 3.15 -10.71
C HIS A 67 8.64 3.26 -10.50
N VAL A 68 7.91 2.28 -11.04
CA VAL A 68 6.51 1.99 -10.74
C VAL A 68 6.42 0.65 -10.03
N GLN A 69 5.48 0.56 -9.08
CA GLN A 69 5.21 -0.70 -8.40
C GLN A 69 4.52 -1.70 -9.33
N VAL A 70 4.97 -2.95 -9.30
CA VAL A 70 4.33 -4.08 -9.98
C VAL A 70 4.70 -5.37 -9.29
N ASP A 71 3.77 -5.86 -8.49
CA ASP A 71 3.93 -6.98 -7.56
C ASP A 71 2.94 -8.13 -7.82
N TYR A 72 1.92 -7.90 -8.64
CA TYR A 72 1.02 -8.93 -9.14
C TYR A 72 0.63 -8.70 -10.60
N LEU A 73 -0.03 -9.69 -11.20
CA LEU A 73 -0.74 -9.52 -12.46
C LEU A 73 -2.17 -10.04 -12.34
N LEU A 74 -3.11 -9.28 -12.90
CA LEU A 74 -4.49 -9.69 -13.04
C LEU A 74 -4.59 -10.86 -14.04
N GLY A 75 -5.34 -11.89 -13.66
CA GLY A 75 -5.64 -13.04 -14.51
C GLY A 75 -6.87 -12.85 -15.38
N LEU A 76 -7.20 -13.88 -16.13
CA LEU A 76 -8.44 -13.99 -16.89
C LEU A 76 -9.62 -14.39 -16.01
N GLY A 77 -10.43 -13.40 -15.63
CA GLY A 77 -11.67 -13.64 -14.90
C GLY A 77 -12.46 -12.38 -14.60
N LYS A 78 -13.57 -12.54 -13.86
CA LYS A 78 -14.49 -11.47 -13.44
C LYS A 78 -14.33 -11.03 -11.98
N LYS A 79 -13.61 -11.81 -11.18
CA LYS A 79 -13.31 -11.49 -9.77
C LYS A 79 -11.91 -10.87 -9.80
N GLU A 80 -11.82 -9.56 -10.01
CA GLU A 80 -10.53 -8.86 -10.11
C GLU A 80 -9.63 -9.45 -11.22
N GLY A 81 -10.19 -9.56 -12.42
CA GLY A 81 -9.46 -10.02 -13.59
C GLY A 81 -9.70 -9.13 -14.79
N ILE A 82 -8.97 -9.38 -15.87
CA ILE A 82 -8.96 -8.51 -17.06
C ILE A 82 -10.31 -8.40 -17.79
N LEU A 83 -11.30 -9.25 -17.46
CA LEU A 83 -12.64 -9.13 -18.05
C LEU A 83 -13.46 -7.99 -17.43
N GLU A 84 -13.00 -7.43 -16.31
CA GLU A 84 -13.60 -6.27 -15.64
C GLU A 84 -12.95 -4.94 -16.07
N SER A 85 -11.92 -4.95 -16.93
CA SER A 85 -11.24 -3.72 -17.35
C SER A 85 -12.20 -2.64 -17.85
N LYS A 86 -13.27 -3.00 -18.57
CA LYS A 86 -14.27 -2.02 -19.02
C LYS A 86 -15.04 -1.35 -17.88
N ALA A 87 -15.31 -2.08 -16.79
CA ALA A 87 -15.97 -1.52 -15.62
C ALA A 87 -15.03 -0.53 -14.92
N PHE A 88 -13.79 -0.94 -14.65
CA PHE A 88 -12.77 -0.10 -14.01
C PHE A 88 -12.41 1.13 -14.85
N ILE A 89 -12.26 1.00 -16.17
CA ILE A 89 -12.02 2.13 -17.07
C ILE A 89 -13.12 3.19 -16.91
N LYS A 90 -14.38 2.78 -16.82
CA LYS A 90 -15.50 3.69 -16.64
C LYS A 90 -15.51 4.33 -15.25
N GLU A 91 -15.22 3.54 -14.23
CA GLU A 91 -15.20 3.97 -12.83
C GLU A 91 -14.12 5.03 -12.57
N TRP A 92 -12.92 4.80 -13.10
CA TRP A 92 -11.73 5.62 -12.87
C TRP A 92 -11.47 6.65 -13.99
N GLY A 93 -12.38 6.77 -14.97
CA GLY A 93 -12.25 7.76 -16.05
C GLY A 93 -11.06 7.53 -16.99
N LEU A 94 -10.58 6.29 -17.10
CA LEU A 94 -9.46 5.95 -17.97
C LEU A 94 -9.87 5.96 -19.45
N PRO A 95 -8.90 6.03 -20.39
CA PRO A 95 -9.20 5.89 -21.81
C PRO A 95 -9.85 4.54 -22.17
N ASP A 96 -10.78 4.57 -23.14
CA ASP A 96 -11.34 3.35 -23.73
C ASP A 96 -10.27 2.52 -24.47
N ASN A 97 -10.55 1.23 -24.67
CA ASN A 97 -9.68 0.25 -25.35
C ASN A 97 -8.35 -0.03 -24.62
N LEU A 98 -8.41 -0.07 -23.29
CA LEU A 98 -7.33 -0.60 -22.45
C LEU A 98 -7.70 -1.97 -21.90
N ILE A 99 -6.71 -2.81 -21.65
CA ILE A 99 -6.85 -4.02 -20.82
C ILE A 99 -5.97 -3.84 -19.60
N LEU A 100 -6.59 -3.63 -18.44
CA LEU A 100 -5.89 -3.42 -17.17
C LEU A 100 -5.30 -4.76 -16.71
N ILE A 101 -4.01 -4.79 -16.44
CA ILE A 101 -3.26 -5.99 -16.04
C ILE A 101 -2.69 -5.90 -14.63
N HIS A 102 -2.72 -4.73 -14.00
CA HIS A 102 -2.39 -4.45 -12.60
C HIS A 102 -2.96 -3.07 -12.23
N GLY A 103 -3.32 -2.85 -10.96
CA GLY A 103 -3.71 -1.54 -10.44
C GLY A 103 -4.62 -1.60 -9.22
N ASP A 104 -4.54 -0.58 -8.37
CA ASP A 104 -5.18 -0.50 -7.05
C ASP A 104 -6.34 0.52 -6.98
N GLY A 105 -6.62 1.20 -8.09
CA GLY A 105 -7.59 2.30 -8.16
C GLY A 105 -6.92 3.67 -8.30
N HIS A 106 -5.78 3.88 -7.67
CA HIS A 106 -4.98 5.11 -7.79
C HIS A 106 -4.11 5.04 -9.03
N THR A 107 -3.45 3.90 -9.23
CA THR A 107 -2.54 3.66 -10.35
C THR A 107 -2.95 2.43 -11.14
N TRP A 108 -2.65 2.42 -12.44
CA TRP A 108 -2.99 1.32 -13.35
C TRP A 108 -1.89 1.05 -14.36
N ILE A 109 -1.58 -0.23 -14.55
CA ILE A 109 -0.79 -0.72 -15.69
C ILE A 109 -1.72 -1.42 -16.68
N ALA A 110 -1.65 -1.01 -17.94
CA ALA A 110 -2.55 -1.51 -18.97
C ALA A 110 -1.83 -1.88 -20.27
N LEU A 111 -2.38 -2.88 -20.95
CA LEU A 111 -2.13 -3.12 -22.37
C LEU A 111 -2.97 -2.13 -23.20
N ASP A 112 -2.28 -1.28 -23.96
CA ASP A 112 -2.88 -0.14 -24.64
C ASP A 112 -3.29 -0.46 -26.09
N TYR A 113 -4.56 -0.81 -26.27
CA TYR A 113 -5.16 -1.14 -27.57
C TYR A 113 -5.89 0.03 -28.23
N ARG A 114 -5.58 1.28 -27.84
CA ARG A 114 -6.20 2.48 -28.45
C ARG A 114 -5.93 2.57 -29.95
N GLU A 115 -4.71 2.23 -30.37
CA GLU A 115 -4.26 2.38 -31.77
C GLU A 115 -4.05 1.04 -32.49
N MET A 116 -4.12 -0.09 -31.80
CA MET A 116 -3.85 -1.42 -32.36
C MET A 116 -4.71 -2.51 -31.72
N LYS A 117 -4.71 -3.70 -32.33
CA LYS A 117 -5.51 -4.85 -31.87
C LYS A 117 -4.67 -6.09 -31.52
N GLU A 118 -3.37 -6.05 -31.80
CA GLU A 118 -2.40 -7.10 -31.45
C GLU A 118 -1.09 -6.41 -31.02
N ASN A 119 -0.30 -7.06 -30.15
CA ASN A 119 1.00 -6.57 -29.65
C ASN A 119 1.00 -5.10 -29.18
N PRO A 120 0.10 -4.73 -28.25
CA PRO A 120 0.04 -3.37 -27.71
C PRO A 120 1.27 -3.04 -26.85
N PRO A 121 1.60 -1.74 -26.74
CA PRO A 121 2.51 -1.27 -25.71
C PRO A 121 1.89 -1.40 -24.31
N VAL A 122 2.75 -1.36 -23.30
CA VAL A 122 2.34 -1.30 -21.89
C VAL A 122 2.38 0.15 -21.43
N HIS A 123 1.30 0.61 -20.80
CA HIS A 123 1.09 2.01 -20.41
C HIS A 123 0.77 2.10 -18.92
N TYR A 124 1.30 3.11 -18.27
CA TYR A 124 1.04 3.43 -16.87
C TYR A 124 0.13 4.65 -16.76
N PHE A 125 -0.81 4.60 -15.82
CA PHE A 125 -1.73 5.69 -15.50
C PHE A 125 -1.66 5.95 -14.00
N ASP A 126 -1.53 7.23 -13.64
CA ASP A 126 -1.48 7.72 -12.27
C ASP A 126 -2.58 8.77 -12.10
N SER A 127 -3.59 8.43 -11.31
CA SER A 127 -4.73 9.31 -11.09
C SER A 127 -4.42 10.44 -10.11
N GLU A 128 -3.42 10.28 -9.25
CA GLU A 128 -3.07 11.28 -8.24
C GLU A 128 -2.28 12.44 -8.85
N PHE A 129 -1.36 12.12 -9.77
CA PHE A 129 -0.61 13.13 -10.52
C PHE A 129 -1.26 13.53 -11.85
N GLU A 130 -2.41 12.95 -12.20
CA GLU A 130 -3.06 13.13 -13.50
C GLU A 130 -2.11 12.87 -14.69
N GLU A 131 -1.14 11.98 -14.49
CA GLU A 131 -0.12 11.64 -15.49
C GLU A 131 -0.33 10.24 -16.08
N ASN A 132 0.11 10.07 -17.32
CA ASN A 132 0.23 8.75 -17.94
C ASN A 132 1.37 8.75 -18.94
N PHE A 133 2.05 7.60 -19.03
CA PHE A 133 3.15 7.42 -19.97
C PHE A 133 3.37 5.95 -20.32
N ARG A 134 3.97 5.74 -21.48
CA ARG A 134 4.32 4.40 -21.96
C ARG A 134 5.50 3.84 -21.15
N LEU A 135 5.34 2.62 -20.64
CA LEU A 135 6.39 1.86 -19.94
C LEU A 135 7.25 1.06 -20.90
N ALA A 136 6.62 0.37 -21.86
CA ALA A 136 7.30 -0.50 -22.82
C ALA A 136 6.54 -0.56 -24.15
N ASP A 137 7.24 -0.84 -25.25
CA ASP A 137 6.63 -0.98 -26.58
C ASP A 137 5.95 -2.34 -26.79
N SER A 138 6.19 -3.30 -25.90
CA SER A 138 5.52 -4.61 -25.89
C SER A 138 5.48 -5.22 -24.49
N PHE A 139 4.59 -6.19 -24.29
CA PHE A 139 4.54 -6.94 -23.03
C PHE A 139 5.82 -7.78 -22.79
N GLY A 140 6.44 -8.32 -23.85
CA GLY A 140 7.72 -9.03 -23.71
C GLY A 140 8.87 -8.12 -23.24
N GLU A 141 8.94 -6.89 -23.76
CA GLU A 141 9.88 -5.88 -23.27
C GLU A 141 9.59 -5.50 -21.82
N PHE A 142 8.31 -5.31 -21.47
CA PHE A 142 7.89 -5.04 -20.11
C PHE A 142 8.43 -6.10 -19.13
N LEU A 143 8.18 -7.38 -19.43
CA LEU A 143 8.65 -8.51 -18.61
C LEU A 143 10.18 -8.53 -18.45
N SER A 144 10.93 -8.15 -19.49
CA SER A 144 12.41 -8.18 -19.48
C SER A 144 13.06 -7.13 -18.59
N LYS A 145 12.32 -6.10 -18.20
CA LYS A 145 12.79 -4.97 -17.39
C LYS A 145 12.25 -5.01 -15.96
N LEU A 146 11.34 -5.94 -15.65
CA LEU A 146 10.91 -6.19 -14.29
C LEU A 146 12.12 -6.57 -13.43
N TYR A 147 12.17 -5.99 -12.24
CA TYR A 147 13.21 -6.30 -11.28
C TYR A 147 12.61 -6.34 -9.87
N THR A 148 13.36 -6.95 -8.97
CA THR A 148 13.10 -6.82 -7.55
C THR A 148 13.92 -5.63 -7.09
N ASP A 149 13.25 -4.53 -6.81
CA ASP A 149 13.83 -3.46 -6.01
C ASP A 149 14.03 -4.06 -4.62
N SER A 150 15.27 -4.49 -4.36
CA SER A 150 15.70 -4.62 -2.98
C SER A 150 15.67 -3.21 -2.45
N MET A 151 14.74 -2.94 -1.53
CA MET A 151 15.02 -1.93 -0.53
C MET A 151 16.36 -2.36 0.09
N ASP A 152 17.48 -1.88 -0.46
CA ASP A 152 18.75 -1.97 0.22
C ASP A 152 18.48 -1.17 1.50
N ASP A 153 18.42 -1.89 2.61
CA ASP A 153 18.37 -1.33 3.98
C ASP A 153 19.49 -0.27 4.19
N ASP A 154 20.48 -0.19 3.28
CA ASP A 154 21.60 0.75 3.28
C ASP A 154 21.41 2.03 2.41
N ASP A 155 20.52 2.05 1.41
CA ASP A 155 20.17 3.28 0.67
C ASP A 155 18.83 3.88 1.13
N CYS A 156 18.07 3.12 1.93
CA CYS A 156 17.41 3.70 3.07
C CYS A 156 18.50 4.30 3.97
N GLN A 157 18.64 5.62 3.98
CA GLN A 157 18.96 6.26 5.26
C GLN A 157 17.79 5.90 6.19
N LEU A 158 17.90 4.73 6.85
CA LEU A 158 17.01 4.29 7.91
C LEU A 158 17.00 5.40 8.96
N ILE A 159 16.00 6.25 8.89
CA ILE A 159 15.34 6.69 10.10
C ILE A 159 14.27 5.63 10.31
N GLU A 160 14.49 4.78 11.32
CA GLU A 160 13.62 3.67 11.68
C GLU A 160 12.15 4.14 11.80
N GLY A 161 11.33 3.55 10.94
CA GLY A 161 9.90 3.38 11.16
C GLY A 161 9.00 3.61 9.98
N VAL A 162 8.46 2.54 9.35
CA VAL A 162 7.31 2.61 8.43
C VAL A 162 6.48 1.31 8.37
N HIS A 163 5.21 1.31 8.87
CA HIS A 163 4.10 0.43 8.39
C HIS A 163 3.54 1.08 7.11
N PRO A 164 2.85 0.34 6.24
CA PRO A 164 2.37 0.84 4.96
C PRO A 164 1.31 1.97 4.99
N ASP A 165 0.82 2.44 6.14
CA ASP A 165 -0.36 3.33 6.22
C ASP A 165 -0.12 4.70 6.88
N ILE A 166 1.11 5.06 7.27
CA ILE A 166 1.45 6.45 7.63
C ILE A 166 2.50 6.92 6.64
N PRO A 167 2.10 7.79 5.71
CA PRO A 167 3.01 8.35 4.74
C PRO A 167 4.02 9.18 5.50
N TYR A 168 5.28 8.99 5.13
CA TYR A 168 6.29 10.04 5.07
C TYR A 168 5.70 11.41 5.43
N VAL A 169 5.84 11.86 6.69
CA VAL A 169 5.31 13.16 7.08
C VAL A 169 6.15 14.18 6.32
N TYR A 170 5.59 14.69 5.22
CA TYR A 170 6.27 15.71 4.45
C TYR A 170 6.55 16.91 5.36
N PRO A 171 7.70 17.59 5.24
CA PRO A 171 8.01 18.75 6.07
C PRO A 171 6.91 19.83 6.08
N GLU A 172 6.13 19.92 5.01
CA GLU A 172 4.95 20.77 4.85
C GLU A 172 3.72 20.35 5.67
N ASP A 173 3.58 19.06 5.99
CA ASP A 173 2.45 18.48 6.73
C ASP A 173 2.79 18.24 8.21
N ALA A 174 4.06 18.36 8.58
CA ALA A 174 4.54 18.13 9.95
C ALA A 174 3.96 19.16 10.93
N ILE A 175 3.29 18.67 11.97
CA ILE A 175 2.82 19.53 13.06
C ILE A 175 3.95 19.85 14.04
N THR A 176 3.89 21.04 14.61
CA THR A 176 4.82 21.49 15.66
C THR A 176 4.52 20.80 17.00
N LYS A 177 5.50 20.87 17.91
CA LYS A 177 5.34 20.35 19.27
C LYS A 177 4.23 21.07 20.03
N GLU A 178 4.10 22.36 19.80
CA GLU A 178 3.05 23.20 20.38
C GLU A 178 1.67 22.80 19.85
N GLU A 179 1.53 22.53 18.55
CA GLU A 179 0.28 22.06 17.95
C GLU A 179 -0.10 20.67 18.47
N ALA A 180 0.87 19.73 18.51
CA ALA A 180 0.65 18.40 19.09
C ALA A 180 0.24 18.47 20.57
N GLU A 181 0.85 19.37 21.35
CA GLU A 181 0.46 19.59 22.75
C GLU A 181 -0.97 20.12 22.86
N GLN A 182 -1.34 21.07 21.99
CA GLN A 182 -2.69 21.63 21.97
C GLN A 182 -3.73 20.56 21.63
N ILE A 183 -3.50 19.78 20.56
CA ILE A 183 -4.39 18.70 20.12
C ILE A 183 -4.60 17.67 21.24
N LEU A 184 -3.51 17.21 21.86
CA LEU A 184 -3.57 16.23 22.96
C LEU A 184 -4.24 16.80 24.22
N THR A 185 -4.06 18.09 24.49
CA THR A 185 -4.71 18.76 25.63
C THR A 185 -6.20 18.97 25.40
N GLU A 186 -6.60 19.38 24.21
CA GLU A 186 -8.00 19.55 23.82
C GLU A 186 -8.72 18.20 23.73
N ASN A 187 -7.98 17.14 23.36
CA ASN A 187 -8.44 15.75 23.30
C ASN A 187 -9.72 15.63 22.47
N SER A 188 -9.71 16.24 21.28
CA SER A 188 -10.80 16.23 20.31
C SER A 188 -10.59 15.06 19.35
N ALA A 189 -11.53 14.10 19.29
CA ALA A 189 -11.46 13.00 18.33
C ALA A 189 -11.29 13.46 16.88
N ALA A 190 -11.85 14.63 16.52
CA ALA A 190 -11.71 15.18 15.18
C ALA A 190 -10.27 15.57 14.82
N ASP A 191 -9.43 15.87 15.81
CA ASP A 191 -8.10 16.43 15.61
C ASP A 191 -6.97 15.47 16.00
N LEU A 192 -7.27 14.44 16.81
CA LEU A 192 -6.27 13.49 17.32
C LEU A 192 -5.54 12.71 16.23
N HIS A 193 -6.17 12.46 15.08
CA HIS A 193 -5.51 11.86 13.92
C HIS A 193 -4.29 12.66 13.45
N GLN A 194 -4.24 13.97 13.71
CA GLN A 194 -3.11 14.82 13.30
C GLN A 194 -1.84 14.52 14.10
N ILE A 195 -1.94 13.85 15.27
CA ILE A 195 -0.79 13.44 16.07
C ILE A 195 0.14 12.49 15.31
N LEU A 196 -0.39 11.77 14.32
CA LEU A 196 0.39 10.95 13.41
C LEU A 196 1.42 11.75 12.59
N TYR A 197 1.21 13.07 12.45
CA TYR A 197 2.12 13.98 11.73
C TYR A 197 3.14 14.68 12.66
N TYR A 198 3.22 14.32 13.94
CA TYR A 198 4.26 14.86 14.82
C TYR A 198 5.62 14.18 14.53
N PRO A 199 6.68 14.93 14.15
CA PRO A 199 7.95 14.33 13.77
C PRO A 199 8.72 13.84 15.00
N ILE A 200 8.81 12.52 15.18
CA ILE A 200 9.60 11.88 16.24
C ILE A 200 11.03 11.65 15.72
N LYS A 201 11.98 12.47 16.21
CA LYS A 201 13.38 12.41 15.73
C LYS A 201 14.30 11.61 16.63
N ASP A 202 13.96 11.55 17.91
CA ASP A 202 14.76 10.92 18.93
C ASP A 202 13.91 10.40 20.10
N LEU A 203 14.59 9.81 21.07
CA LEU A 203 13.98 9.24 22.27
C LEU A 203 13.31 10.30 23.17
N ASP A 204 13.76 11.56 23.15
CA ASP A 204 13.17 12.62 23.96
C ASP A 204 11.81 13.04 23.37
N ASP A 205 11.71 13.14 22.05
CA ASP A 205 10.45 13.36 21.33
C ASP A 205 9.45 12.22 21.57
N LEU A 206 9.91 10.97 21.48
CA LEU A 206 9.08 9.80 21.74
C LEU A 206 8.54 9.77 23.18
N ASN A 207 9.42 9.98 24.17
CA ASN A 207 9.02 9.98 25.58
C ASN A 207 8.03 11.12 25.88
N TRP A 208 8.27 12.29 25.32
CA TRP A 208 7.35 13.42 25.44
C TRP A 208 5.98 13.06 24.87
N LEU A 209 5.93 12.54 23.63
CA LEU A 209 4.69 12.21 22.97
C LEU A 209 3.90 11.14 23.73
N LEU A 210 4.55 10.03 24.10
CA LEU A 210 3.90 8.97 24.89
C LEU A 210 3.38 9.48 26.23
N THR A 211 4.11 10.39 26.87
CA THR A 211 3.64 11.02 28.13
C THR A 211 2.38 11.84 27.87
N LYS A 212 2.32 12.61 26.78
CA LYS A 212 1.14 13.40 26.41
C LYS A 212 -0.05 12.52 26.01
N ILE A 213 0.17 11.49 25.22
CA ILE A 213 -0.86 10.48 24.89
C ILE A 213 -1.43 9.88 26.18
N LYS A 214 -0.57 9.49 27.13
CA LYS A 214 -1.00 8.97 28.44
C LYS A 214 -1.87 9.95 29.21
N GLU A 215 -1.48 11.23 29.26
CA GLU A 215 -2.26 12.29 29.91
C GLU A 215 -3.65 12.44 29.26
N SER A 216 -3.72 12.45 27.93
CA SER A 216 -4.99 12.51 27.17
C SER A 216 -5.85 11.26 27.38
N SER A 217 -5.25 10.08 27.46
CA SER A 217 -5.98 8.83 27.70
C SER A 217 -6.70 8.80 29.05
N LEU A 218 -6.21 9.53 30.07
CA LEU A 218 -6.85 9.56 31.40
C LEU A 218 -8.24 10.21 31.41
N THR A 219 -8.53 11.07 30.43
CA THR A 219 -9.80 11.79 30.31
C THR A 219 -10.58 11.42 29.05
N ALA A 220 -10.08 10.46 28.27
CA ALA A 220 -10.68 10.04 27.01
C ALA A 220 -12.06 9.41 27.20
N ASN A 221 -12.98 9.74 26.29
CA ASN A 221 -14.18 8.93 26.03
C ASN A 221 -13.84 7.84 25.00
N ILE A 222 -14.82 7.07 24.55
CA ILE A 222 -14.59 5.98 23.58
C ILE A 222 -14.01 6.51 22.27
N ASP A 223 -14.61 7.56 21.69
CA ASP A 223 -14.18 8.11 20.40
C ASP A 223 -12.73 8.61 20.45
N ASN A 224 -12.39 9.39 21.49
CA ASN A 224 -11.02 9.83 21.73
C ASN A 224 -10.07 8.65 21.98
N GLY A 225 -10.55 7.64 22.70
CA GLY A 225 -9.78 6.46 23.04
C GLY A 225 -9.40 5.62 21.83
N ILE A 226 -10.26 5.55 20.81
CA ILE A 226 -9.97 4.91 19.53
C ILE A 226 -8.82 5.64 18.83
N GLU A 227 -8.92 6.97 18.67
CA GLU A 227 -7.88 7.77 18.02
C GLU A 227 -6.53 7.69 18.76
N LEU A 228 -6.56 7.73 20.09
CA LEU A 228 -5.35 7.55 20.91
C LEU A 228 -4.77 6.14 20.82
N ALA A 229 -5.60 5.10 20.65
CA ALA A 229 -5.15 3.73 20.43
C ALA A 229 -4.49 3.58 19.05
N ILE A 230 -5.07 4.20 18.01
CA ILE A 230 -4.49 4.26 16.65
C ILE A 230 -3.14 4.98 16.69
N ALA A 231 -3.07 6.14 17.35
CA ALA A 231 -1.83 6.89 17.51
C ALA A 231 -0.76 6.07 18.25
N LEU A 232 -1.14 5.35 19.31
CA LEU A 232 -0.23 4.50 20.06
C LEU A 232 0.28 3.31 19.23
N GLU A 233 -0.61 2.61 18.52
CA GLU A 233 -0.25 1.50 17.64
C GLU A 233 0.74 1.96 16.58
N SER A 234 0.44 3.09 15.96
CA SER A 234 1.31 3.73 14.99
C SER A 234 2.68 4.00 15.59
N VAL A 235 2.79 4.74 16.68
CA VAL A 235 4.07 5.05 17.32
C VAL A 235 4.91 3.80 17.58
N ILE A 236 4.30 2.69 17.99
CA ILE A 236 4.99 1.41 18.23
C ILE A 236 5.44 0.77 16.93
N PHE A 237 4.57 0.79 15.91
CA PHE A 237 4.92 0.22 14.62
C PHE A 237 6.12 0.95 14.00
N TYR A 238 6.03 2.28 13.90
CA TYR A 238 7.06 3.08 13.26
C TYR A 238 8.31 3.12 14.16
N HIS A 239 8.20 3.45 15.43
CA HIS A 239 9.38 3.62 16.29
C HIS A 239 9.67 2.38 17.12
N LYS A 240 9.60 1.19 16.50
CA LYS A 240 9.73 -0.10 17.19
C LYS A 240 11.04 -0.22 17.97
N ASP A 241 12.16 0.16 17.37
CA ASP A 241 13.47 0.05 18.03
C ASP A 241 13.56 0.99 19.25
N LEU A 242 13.13 2.25 19.11
CA LEU A 242 13.07 3.23 20.21
C LEU A 242 12.06 2.85 21.30
N THR A 243 10.95 2.18 20.96
CA THR A 243 9.91 1.76 21.91
C THR A 243 10.26 0.46 22.63
N LEU A 244 10.87 -0.52 21.94
CA LEU A 244 11.21 -1.81 22.52
C LEU A 244 12.54 -1.78 23.26
N ASP A 245 13.55 -1.06 22.80
CA ASP A 245 14.88 -1.13 23.44
C ASP A 245 15.00 -0.30 24.71
N ASN A 246 14.00 0.52 25.01
CA ASN A 246 13.97 1.38 26.19
C ASN A 246 12.88 0.97 27.20
N GLU A 247 13.27 0.68 28.45
CA GLU A 247 12.36 0.22 29.50
C GLU A 247 11.28 1.26 29.86
N GLN A 248 11.62 2.56 29.79
CA GLN A 248 10.70 3.63 30.13
C GLN A 248 9.61 3.80 29.07
N THR A 249 9.96 3.80 27.80
CA THR A 249 8.98 3.91 26.70
C THR A 249 8.06 2.69 26.66
N ARG A 250 8.61 1.47 26.81
CA ARG A 250 7.81 0.25 26.94
C ARG A 250 6.81 0.32 28.10
N ARG A 251 7.24 0.87 29.24
CA ARG A 251 6.34 1.03 30.40
C ARG A 251 5.25 2.08 30.14
N LEU A 252 5.59 3.18 29.47
CA LEU A 252 4.59 4.18 29.08
C LEU A 252 3.54 3.57 28.14
N VAL A 253 3.96 2.80 27.14
CA VAL A 253 3.04 2.09 26.23
C VAL A 253 2.09 1.18 27.00
N LEU A 254 2.62 0.34 27.90
CA LEU A 254 1.80 -0.57 28.71
C LEU A 254 0.83 0.17 29.62
N ASP A 255 1.26 1.28 30.21
CA ASP A 255 0.40 2.13 31.05
C ASP A 255 -0.75 2.75 30.22
N ILE A 256 -0.45 3.27 29.02
CA ILE A 256 -1.47 3.84 28.12
C ILE A 256 -2.46 2.76 27.71
N ALA A 257 -1.98 1.58 27.28
CA ALA A 257 -2.82 0.46 26.91
C ALA A 257 -3.75 0.03 28.06
N ALA A 258 -3.24 0.00 29.30
CA ALA A 258 -4.05 -0.31 30.47
C ALA A 258 -5.11 0.76 30.77
N ILE A 259 -4.81 2.04 30.52
CA ILE A 259 -5.78 3.13 30.67
C ILE A 259 -6.90 3.00 29.63
N LEU A 260 -6.53 2.90 28.35
CA LEU A 260 -7.49 2.81 27.23
C LEU A 260 -8.39 1.59 27.33
N LYS A 261 -7.85 0.45 27.81
CA LYS A 261 -8.64 -0.77 28.05
C LYS A 261 -9.82 -0.57 28.99
N ASN A 262 -9.76 0.39 29.92
CA ASN A 262 -10.88 0.65 30.84
C ASN A 262 -12.11 1.26 30.16
N LEU A 263 -11.99 1.69 28.90
CA LEU A 263 -13.12 2.16 28.10
C LEU A 263 -14.06 1.03 27.66
N ASN A 264 -13.62 -0.24 27.76
CA ASN A 264 -14.41 -1.45 27.45
C ASN A 264 -15.08 -1.40 26.05
N ASP A 265 -14.32 -0.97 25.04
CA ASP A 265 -14.75 -0.92 23.65
C ASP A 265 -14.03 -1.98 22.81
N SER A 266 -14.77 -2.63 21.90
CA SER A 266 -14.26 -3.74 21.09
C SER A 266 -13.21 -3.33 20.05
N VAL A 267 -13.27 -2.10 19.55
CA VAL A 267 -12.28 -1.58 18.59
C VAL A 267 -10.99 -1.29 19.33
N ILE A 268 -11.07 -0.66 20.49
CA ILE A 268 -9.91 -0.42 21.36
C ILE A 268 -9.27 -1.75 21.75
N ASP A 269 -10.05 -2.75 22.16
CA ASP A 269 -9.51 -4.07 22.50
C ASP A 269 -8.77 -4.74 21.32
N MET A 270 -9.24 -4.55 20.08
CA MET A 270 -8.59 -5.06 18.87
C MET A 270 -7.23 -4.38 18.64
N LEU A 271 -7.17 -3.06 18.71
CA LEU A 271 -5.95 -2.27 18.54
C LEU A 271 -4.92 -2.60 19.65
N LEU A 272 -5.39 -2.74 20.90
CA LEU A 272 -4.52 -3.11 22.02
C LEU A 272 -3.97 -4.54 21.91
N LEU A 273 -4.67 -5.45 21.22
CA LEU A 273 -4.14 -6.80 20.93
C LEU A 273 -2.98 -6.73 19.94
N GLN A 274 -3.09 -5.94 18.87
CA GLN A 274 -2.02 -5.73 17.89
C GLN A 274 -0.77 -5.11 18.53
N ILE A 275 -0.98 -4.13 19.41
CA ILE A 275 0.09 -3.53 20.23
C ILE A 275 0.79 -4.59 21.08
N LYS A 276 0.02 -5.46 21.75
CA LYS A 276 0.58 -6.47 22.64
C LYS A 276 1.39 -7.54 21.89
N ASP A 277 0.97 -7.90 20.68
CA ASP A 277 1.72 -8.84 19.83
C ASP A 277 3.02 -8.23 19.28
N SER A 278 3.14 -6.90 19.32
CA SER A 278 4.30 -6.14 18.85
C SER A 278 5.35 -5.84 19.93
N LEU A 279 5.02 -6.04 21.23
CA LEU A 279 5.86 -5.81 22.41
C LEU A 279 6.61 -7.06 22.89
#